data_AF-A0A2W6XHR5-F1
#
_entry.id   AF-A0A2W6XHR5-F1
#
_cell.length_a   1.000
_cell.length_b   1.000
_cell.length_c   1.000
_cell.angle_alpha   90.00
_cell.angle_beta   90.00
_cell.angle_gamma   90.00
#
_symmetry.space_group_name_H-M   'P 1'
#
loop_
_entity.id
_entity.type
_entity.pdbx_description
1 polymer ?
#
loop_
_entity_poly.entity_id
_entity_poly.type
_entity_poly.pdbx_seq_one_letter_code
_entity_poly.pdbx_strand_id
1 'polypeptide(L)'
;MAALLTATPAFARVDDQVATVQAEVEDIVRRFMIEAGPLVKDFPTPKVVLSFTPALSWIKEDGSEVHTVAWTQCPPDFQGFIASLLGQPPVADPAWFFTEVFNAFLVPHEMSHFVDAKSGRLENGGRLYDGEVHANRVAVAFWLTQPGGEARLSKLMDVVRVVQGNLPNPVPAGEDRVAFFQQNYTALGSNPAAYGWYQFQMFLDAWALKDQKDFRTLLAEGA
;
A
#
# COMPACT_ATOMS: atom_id res chain seq x y z
N MET A 1 -43.98 -33.25 -2.58
CA MET A 1 -42.83 -32.62 -1.91
C MET A 1 -41.96 -32.00 -2.97
N ALA A 2 -42.01 -30.67 -3.14
CA ALA A 2 -41.12 -29.94 -4.04
C ALA A 2 -40.22 -29.05 -3.16
N ALA A 3 -38.93 -29.38 -3.11
CA ALA A 3 -37.94 -28.53 -2.47
C ALA A 3 -37.56 -27.43 -3.47
N LEU A 4 -37.96 -26.19 -3.18
CA LEU A 4 -37.40 -25.02 -3.84
C LEU A 4 -35.96 -24.84 -3.33
N LEU A 5 -34.98 -25.15 -4.17
CA LEU A 5 -33.62 -24.65 -3.99
C LEU A 5 -33.60 -23.17 -4.42
N THR A 6 -33.68 -22.26 -3.46
CA THR A 6 -33.36 -20.85 -3.68
C THR A 6 -31.84 -20.72 -3.73
N ALA A 7 -31.28 -20.74 -4.95
CA ALA A 7 -29.92 -20.29 -5.17
C ALA A 7 -29.83 -18.80 -4.79
N THR A 8 -29.12 -18.49 -3.70
CA THR A 8 -28.74 -17.11 -3.39
C THR A 8 -27.78 -16.64 -4.47
N PRO A 9 -27.99 -15.48 -5.12
CA PRO A 9 -27.14 -15.05 -6.21
C PRO A 9 -25.76 -14.70 -5.67
N ALA A 10 -24.71 -15.35 -6.18
CA ALA A 10 -23.31 -15.11 -5.83
C ALA A 10 -22.90 -13.63 -5.96
N PHE A 11 -23.62 -12.85 -6.79
CA PHE A 11 -23.41 -11.42 -6.99
C PHE A 11 -23.64 -10.58 -5.71
N ALA A 12 -24.67 -10.88 -4.91
CA ALA A 12 -24.93 -10.12 -3.67
C ALA A 12 -23.76 -10.24 -2.67
N ARG A 13 -23.09 -11.40 -2.65
CA ARG A 13 -21.95 -11.66 -1.76
C ARG A 13 -20.67 -10.94 -2.17
N VAL A 14 -20.51 -10.61 -3.45
CA VAL A 14 -19.34 -9.84 -3.94
C VAL A 14 -19.52 -8.36 -3.61
N ASP A 15 -20.71 -7.82 -3.83
CA ASP A 15 -21.03 -6.42 -3.52
C ASP A 15 -20.85 -6.11 -2.03
N ASP A 16 -21.27 -7.03 -1.15
CA ASP A 16 -21.07 -6.90 0.30
C ASP A 16 -19.57 -6.81 0.69
N GLN A 17 -18.69 -7.51 -0.03
CA GLN A 17 -17.25 -7.48 0.23
C GLN A 17 -16.60 -6.19 -0.25
N VAL A 18 -17.01 -5.67 -1.42
CA VAL A 18 -16.53 -4.38 -1.92
C VAL A 18 -16.97 -3.24 -1.00
N ALA A 19 -18.23 -3.25 -0.54
CA ALA A 19 -18.74 -2.25 0.40
C ALA A 19 -18.00 -2.29 1.75
N THR A 20 -17.64 -3.49 2.23
CA THR A 20 -16.85 -3.65 3.46
C THR A 20 -15.46 -3.04 3.29
N VAL A 21 -14.74 -3.37 2.21
CA VAL A 21 -13.40 -2.80 1.93
C VAL A 21 -13.49 -1.28 1.78
N GLN A 22 -14.53 -0.76 1.11
CA GLN A 22 -14.75 0.67 0.95
C GLN A 22 -14.82 1.36 2.31
N ALA A 23 -15.67 0.86 3.23
CA ALA A 23 -15.84 1.43 4.55
C ALA A 23 -14.54 1.36 5.41
N GLU A 24 -13.79 0.27 5.30
CA GLU A 24 -12.51 0.11 6.02
C GLU A 24 -11.45 1.10 5.53
N VAL A 25 -11.33 1.29 4.22
CA VAL A 25 -10.39 2.25 3.62
C VAL A 25 -10.80 3.69 3.94
N GLU A 26 -12.10 4.00 3.89
CA GLU A 26 -12.62 5.32 4.30
C GLU A 26 -12.31 5.62 5.76
N ASP A 27 -12.40 4.62 6.64
CA ASP A 27 -12.03 4.75 8.04
C ASP A 27 -10.53 5.02 8.23
N ILE A 28 -9.66 4.35 7.45
CA ILE A 28 -8.21 4.60 7.45
C ILE A 28 -7.91 6.05 7.03
N VAL A 29 -8.49 6.52 5.92
CA VAL A 29 -8.33 7.90 5.44
C VAL A 29 -8.79 8.89 6.50
N ARG A 30 -9.96 8.66 7.11
CA ARG A 30 -10.50 9.51 8.18
C ARG A 30 -9.57 9.56 9.39
N ARG A 31 -9.05 8.42 9.86
CA ARG A 31 -8.11 8.36 11.00
C ARG A 31 -6.81 9.06 10.69
N PHE A 32 -6.26 8.86 9.50
CA PHE A 32 -5.05 9.55 9.04
C PHE A 32 -5.23 11.08 9.13
N MET A 33 -6.33 11.62 8.61
CA MET A 33 -6.61 13.06 8.66
C MET A 33 -6.74 13.59 10.09
N ILE A 34 -7.41 12.85 10.97
CA ILE A 34 -7.55 13.21 12.39
C ILE A 34 -6.19 13.24 13.09
N GLU A 35 -5.36 12.23 12.85
CA GLU A 35 -4.06 12.11 13.50
C GLU A 35 -3.04 13.11 12.98
N ALA A 36 -3.07 13.42 11.68
CA ALA A 36 -2.25 14.47 11.09
C ALA A 36 -2.62 15.86 11.66
N GLY A 37 -3.90 16.06 12.02
CA GLY A 37 -4.35 17.20 12.82
C GLY A 37 -4.06 18.55 12.14
N PRO A 38 -3.38 19.50 12.81
CA PRO A 38 -3.13 20.83 12.24
C PRO A 38 -2.37 20.84 10.91
N LEU A 39 -1.62 19.78 10.58
CA LEU A 39 -0.86 19.67 9.33
C LEU A 39 -1.76 19.60 8.09
N VAL A 40 -3.00 19.13 8.27
CA VAL A 40 -3.95 18.89 7.16
C VAL A 40 -5.28 19.64 7.38
N LYS A 41 -5.31 20.64 8.27
CA LYS A 41 -6.55 21.31 8.69
C LYS A 41 -7.35 21.95 7.54
N ASP A 42 -6.66 22.39 6.50
CA ASP A 42 -7.25 23.08 5.34
C ASP A 42 -7.29 22.16 4.10
N PHE A 43 -6.94 20.88 4.27
CA PHE A 43 -6.90 19.92 3.16
C PHE A 43 -8.26 19.24 3.04
N PRO A 44 -8.74 18.96 1.82
CA PRO A 44 -9.93 18.12 1.66
C PRO A 44 -9.63 16.71 2.17
N THR A 45 -10.62 16.05 2.77
CA THR A 45 -10.55 14.60 2.99
C THR A 45 -10.77 13.89 1.66
N PRO A 46 -9.80 13.10 1.16
CA PRO A 46 -9.96 12.39 -0.10
C PRO A 46 -11.11 11.38 -0.03
N LYS A 47 -11.85 11.25 -1.12
CA LYS A 47 -12.84 10.16 -1.28
C LYS A 47 -12.12 8.87 -1.63
N VAL A 48 -12.66 7.73 -1.18
CA VAL A 48 -12.14 6.42 -1.57
C VAL A 48 -12.84 5.93 -2.82
N VAL A 49 -12.07 5.46 -3.80
CA VAL A 49 -12.60 4.85 -5.02
C VAL A 49 -11.99 3.46 -5.19
N LEU A 50 -12.85 2.44 -5.23
CA LEU A 50 -12.44 1.06 -5.48
C LEU A 50 -12.57 0.70 -6.96
N SER A 51 -11.44 0.52 -7.63
CA SER A 51 -11.39 0.07 -9.03
C SER A 51 -10.10 -0.66 -9.36
N PHE A 52 -10.21 -1.77 -10.10
CA PHE A 52 -9.02 -2.47 -10.60
C PHE A 52 -8.40 -1.68 -11.76
N THR A 53 -7.22 -1.13 -11.52
CA THR A 53 -6.38 -0.43 -12.50
C THR A 53 -4.95 -0.97 -12.43
N PRO A 54 -4.09 -0.77 -13.46
CA PRO A 54 -2.72 -1.24 -13.41
C PRO A 54 -1.88 -0.73 -12.22
N ALA A 55 -2.20 0.45 -11.69
CA ALA A 55 -1.48 1.04 -10.55
C ALA A 55 -1.88 0.44 -9.20
N LEU A 56 -3.10 -0.13 -9.09
CA LEU A 56 -3.68 -0.78 -7.89
C LEU A 56 -3.88 0.12 -6.65
N SER A 57 -3.00 1.07 -6.38
CA SER A 57 -3.13 2.10 -5.34
C SER A 57 -2.52 3.40 -5.86
N TRP A 58 -3.21 4.52 -5.70
CA TRP A 58 -2.71 5.86 -6.06
C TRP A 58 -3.64 6.96 -5.52
N ILE A 59 -3.17 8.19 -5.46
CA ILE A 59 -3.99 9.36 -5.12
C ILE A 59 -3.97 10.39 -6.26
N LYS A 60 -5.10 11.06 -6.52
CA LYS A 60 -5.14 12.19 -7.45
C LYS A 60 -4.23 13.32 -6.95
N GLU A 61 -3.54 13.99 -7.86
CA GLU A 61 -2.65 15.12 -7.54
C GLU A 61 -3.37 16.25 -6.77
N ASP A 62 -4.66 16.45 -7.04
CA ASP A 62 -5.47 17.45 -6.34
C ASP A 62 -5.92 17.01 -4.93
N GLY A 63 -5.71 15.74 -4.58
CA GLY A 63 -6.11 15.12 -3.32
C GLY A 63 -7.60 14.81 -3.21
N SER A 64 -8.35 14.86 -4.30
CA SER A 64 -9.80 14.64 -4.26
C SER A 64 -10.18 13.19 -4.02
N GLU A 65 -9.37 12.23 -4.51
CA GLU A 65 -9.65 10.81 -4.45
C GLU A 65 -8.38 9.99 -4.20
N VAL A 66 -8.45 9.06 -3.25
CA VAL A 66 -7.53 7.93 -3.13
C VAL A 66 -8.18 6.71 -3.78
N HIS A 67 -7.43 6.05 -4.65
CA HIS A 67 -7.85 4.89 -5.41
C HIS A 67 -7.16 3.65 -4.84
N THR A 68 -7.93 2.60 -4.63
CA THR A 68 -7.41 1.26 -4.35
C THR A 68 -8.34 0.23 -4.99
N VAL A 69 -8.21 -1.05 -4.65
CA VAL A 69 -9.00 -2.13 -5.24
C VAL A 69 -9.31 -3.20 -4.21
N ALA A 70 -10.52 -3.77 -4.24
CA ALA A 70 -10.84 -4.94 -3.43
C ALA A 70 -10.32 -6.23 -4.09
N TRP A 71 -9.88 -7.20 -3.28
CA TRP A 71 -9.39 -8.50 -3.78
C TRP A 71 -10.35 -9.17 -4.78
N THR A 72 -11.66 -9.10 -4.51
CA THR A 72 -12.71 -9.67 -5.37
C THR A 72 -12.89 -8.98 -6.72
N GLN A 73 -12.38 -7.76 -6.87
CA GLN A 73 -12.38 -7.04 -8.14
C GLN A 73 -11.16 -7.41 -9.00
N CYS A 74 -10.16 -8.09 -8.43
CA CYS A 74 -8.98 -8.51 -9.17
C CYS A 74 -9.31 -9.69 -10.10
N PRO A 75 -8.83 -9.66 -11.37
CA PRO A 75 -8.97 -10.81 -12.28
C PRO A 75 -8.31 -12.08 -11.72
N PRO A 76 -8.83 -13.29 -12.04
CA PRO A 76 -8.28 -14.55 -11.54
C PRO A 76 -6.78 -14.73 -11.79
N ASP A 77 -6.27 -14.32 -12.96
CA ASP A 77 -4.85 -14.42 -13.29
C ASP A 77 -3.99 -13.53 -12.37
N PHE A 78 -4.49 -12.34 -12.01
CA PHE A 78 -3.82 -11.47 -11.06
C PHE A 78 -3.88 -12.04 -9.63
N GLN A 79 -5.01 -12.62 -9.23
CA GLN A 79 -5.11 -13.33 -7.96
C GLN A 79 -4.13 -14.51 -7.88
N GLY A 80 -3.99 -15.26 -8.98
CA GLY A 80 -3.01 -16.33 -9.13
C GLY A 80 -1.57 -15.82 -9.05
N PHE A 81 -1.27 -14.67 -9.66
CA PHE A 81 0.03 -14.01 -9.54
C PHE A 81 0.35 -13.68 -8.08
N ILE A 82 -0.55 -13.01 -7.35
CA ILE A 82 -0.34 -12.69 -5.92
C ILE A 82 -0.14 -13.97 -5.09
N ALA A 83 -0.93 -15.02 -5.34
CA ALA A 83 -0.76 -16.30 -4.65
C ALA A 83 0.60 -16.95 -4.93
N SER A 84 1.13 -16.83 -6.15
CA SER A 84 2.44 -17.37 -6.52
C SER A 84 3.59 -16.72 -5.76
N LEU A 85 3.46 -15.45 -5.39
CA LEU A 85 4.47 -14.72 -4.62
C LEU A 85 4.63 -15.25 -3.19
N LEU A 86 3.60 -15.90 -2.64
CA LEU A 86 3.57 -16.38 -1.26
C LEU A 86 4.22 -17.76 -1.07
N GLY A 87 4.71 -18.38 -2.16
CA GLY A 87 5.37 -19.69 -2.13
C GLY A 87 4.40 -20.88 -2.14
N GLN A 88 4.97 -22.08 -2.05
CA GLN A 88 4.24 -23.36 -2.05
C GLN A 88 4.79 -24.29 -0.94
N PRO A 89 4.03 -24.57 0.14
CA PRO A 89 2.71 -24.00 0.46
C PRO A 89 2.79 -22.49 0.75
N PRO A 90 1.69 -21.74 0.59
CA PRO A 90 1.70 -20.29 0.79
C PRO A 90 1.92 -19.95 2.26
N VAL A 91 2.77 -18.95 2.54
CA VAL A 91 3.08 -18.51 3.92
C VAL A 91 1.94 -17.72 4.59
N ALA A 92 0.99 -17.24 3.80
CA ALA A 92 -0.21 -16.54 4.26
C ALA A 92 -1.35 -16.72 3.26
N ASP A 93 -2.57 -16.36 3.67
CA ASP A 93 -3.71 -16.27 2.77
C ASP A 93 -3.50 -15.14 1.73
N PRO A 94 -3.65 -15.40 0.41
CA PRO A 94 -3.43 -14.39 -0.63
C PRO A 94 -4.36 -13.18 -0.56
N ALA A 95 -5.63 -13.38 -0.20
CA ALA A 95 -6.59 -12.30 -0.06
C ALA A 95 -6.22 -11.43 1.15
N TRP A 96 -5.82 -12.04 2.27
CA TRP A 96 -5.32 -11.30 3.43
C TRP A 96 -4.07 -10.48 3.06
N PHE A 97 -3.06 -11.09 2.43
CA PHE A 97 -1.83 -10.37 2.05
C PHE A 97 -2.14 -9.19 1.13
N PHE A 98 -3.00 -9.40 0.14
CA PHE A 98 -3.44 -8.35 -0.75
C PHE A 98 -4.13 -7.21 0.00
N THR A 99 -5.10 -7.51 0.86
CA THR A 99 -5.82 -6.50 1.66
C THR A 99 -4.85 -5.72 2.56
N GLU A 100 -3.91 -6.40 3.21
CA GLU A 100 -2.90 -5.74 4.05
C GLU A 100 -2.00 -4.79 3.26
N VAL A 101 -1.57 -5.17 2.06
CA VAL A 101 -0.73 -4.31 1.21
C VAL A 101 -1.54 -3.15 0.63
N PHE A 102 -2.58 -3.43 -0.14
CA PHE A 102 -3.24 -2.42 -0.98
C PHE A 102 -4.33 -1.64 -0.27
N ASN A 103 -5.01 -2.22 0.72
CA ASN A 103 -6.13 -1.57 1.41
C ASN A 103 -5.75 -1.03 2.79
N ALA A 104 -4.68 -1.54 3.40
CA ALA A 104 -4.23 -1.09 4.72
C ALA A 104 -2.92 -0.31 4.69
N PHE A 105 -1.86 -0.85 4.08
CA PHE A 105 -0.52 -0.24 4.14
C PHE A 105 -0.34 0.88 3.12
N LEU A 106 -0.73 0.65 1.85
CA LEU A 106 -0.53 1.63 0.79
C LEU A 106 -1.47 2.84 0.89
N VAL A 107 -2.62 2.73 1.55
CA VAL A 107 -3.54 3.88 1.72
C VAL A 107 -2.88 5.05 2.46
N PRO A 108 -2.33 4.90 3.69
CA PRO A 108 -1.60 5.98 4.35
C PRO A 108 -0.30 6.38 3.64
N HIS A 109 0.29 5.50 2.83
CA HIS A 109 1.41 5.85 1.94
C HIS A 109 0.97 6.86 0.88
N GLU A 110 -0.12 6.60 0.15
CA GLU A 110 -0.66 7.54 -0.84
C GLU A 110 -1.09 8.86 -0.19
N MET A 111 -1.68 8.78 1.00
CA MET A 111 -2.02 9.97 1.79
C MET A 111 -0.78 10.80 2.15
N SER A 112 0.39 10.17 2.36
CA SER A 112 1.67 10.89 2.54
C SER A 112 2.02 11.72 1.31
N HIS A 113 1.99 11.11 0.12
CA HIS A 113 2.27 11.82 -1.13
C HIS A 113 1.35 13.03 -1.34
N PHE A 114 0.07 12.87 -1.01
CA PHE A 114 -0.87 13.98 -1.02
C PHE A 114 -0.48 15.11 -0.06
N VAL A 115 -0.10 14.78 1.17
CA VAL A 115 0.32 15.79 2.15
C VAL A 115 1.59 16.51 1.69
N ASP A 116 2.56 15.77 1.16
CA ASP A 116 3.82 16.32 0.64
C ASP A 116 3.56 17.26 -0.55
N ALA A 117 2.71 16.84 -1.50
CA ALA A 117 2.33 17.65 -2.65
C ALA A 117 1.61 18.95 -2.22
N LYS A 118 0.64 18.87 -1.30
CA LYS A 118 -0.09 20.06 -0.82
C LYS A 118 0.76 20.98 0.05
N SER A 119 1.77 20.44 0.73
CA SER A 119 2.68 21.21 1.58
C SER A 119 3.87 21.79 0.80
N GLY A 120 4.02 21.47 -0.48
CA GLY A 120 5.17 21.87 -1.29
C GLY A 120 6.47 21.20 -0.85
N ARG A 121 6.41 19.99 -0.29
CA ARG A 121 7.53 19.24 0.30
C ARG A 121 7.86 17.98 -0.50
N LEU A 122 7.90 18.09 -1.82
CA LEU A 122 8.33 16.99 -2.69
C LEU A 122 9.86 16.91 -2.80
N GLU A 123 10.61 17.48 -1.85
CA GLU A 123 12.02 17.83 -2.00
C GLU A 123 12.99 16.78 -1.42
N ASN A 124 12.87 15.53 -1.88
CA ASN A 124 13.91 14.51 -1.69
C ASN A 124 15.17 14.74 -2.58
N GLY A 125 15.47 16.00 -2.92
CA GLY A 125 16.48 16.33 -3.93
C GLY A 125 16.23 15.66 -5.30
N GLY A 126 14.97 15.31 -5.61
CA GLY A 126 14.57 14.58 -6.82
C GLY A 126 14.77 13.06 -6.78
N ARG A 127 15.11 12.47 -5.61
CA ARG A 127 15.28 11.03 -5.46
C ARG A 127 13.95 10.32 -5.23
N LEU A 128 13.41 9.68 -6.28
CA LEU A 128 12.18 8.90 -6.25
C LEU A 128 12.14 7.83 -5.13
N TYR A 129 13.19 7.02 -5.02
CA TYR A 129 13.33 6.00 -3.97
C TYR A 129 13.16 6.55 -2.56
N ASP A 130 13.77 7.70 -2.25
CA ASP A 130 13.72 8.26 -0.91
C ASP A 130 12.30 8.77 -0.59
N GLY A 131 11.58 9.27 -1.60
CA GLY A 131 10.18 9.67 -1.47
C GLY A 131 9.24 8.49 -1.21
N GLU A 132 9.45 7.38 -1.91
CA GLU A 132 8.70 6.14 -1.67
C GLU A 132 9.00 5.56 -0.27
N VAL A 133 10.28 5.57 0.15
CA VAL A 133 10.65 5.14 1.51
C VAL A 133 10.05 6.10 2.55
N HIS A 134 10.04 7.41 2.31
CA HIS A 134 9.39 8.38 3.19
C HIS A 134 7.90 8.06 3.38
N ALA A 135 7.15 7.90 2.28
CA ALA A 135 5.74 7.57 2.32
C ALA A 135 5.48 6.23 3.04
N ASN A 136 6.35 5.23 2.83
CA ASN A 136 6.31 3.97 3.58
C ASN A 136 6.58 4.16 5.09
N ARG A 137 7.50 5.06 5.47
CA ARG A 137 7.76 5.38 6.88
C ARG A 137 6.56 6.06 7.53
N VAL A 138 5.89 6.96 6.82
CA VAL A 138 4.63 7.58 7.26
C VAL A 138 3.55 6.52 7.46
N ALA A 139 3.39 5.59 6.53
CA ALA A 139 2.44 4.47 6.66
C ALA A 139 2.75 3.58 7.89
N VAL A 140 4.02 3.23 8.11
CA VAL A 140 4.47 2.51 9.30
C VAL A 140 4.14 3.29 10.57
N ALA A 141 4.53 4.57 10.64
CA ALA A 141 4.33 5.39 11.82
C ALA A 141 2.83 5.62 12.11
N PHE A 142 1.99 5.81 11.09
CA PHE A 142 0.54 5.86 11.22
C PHE A 142 0.01 4.61 11.91
N TRP A 143 0.34 3.43 11.39
CA TRP A 143 -0.13 2.16 11.96
C TRP A 143 0.40 1.93 13.37
N LEU A 144 1.62 2.37 13.71
CA LEU A 144 2.15 2.28 15.08
C LEU A 144 1.37 3.12 16.11
N THR A 145 0.62 4.13 15.69
CA THR A 145 -0.28 4.86 16.59
C THR A 145 -1.63 4.13 16.81
N GLN A 146 -1.94 3.12 15.99
CA GLN A 146 -3.21 2.40 16.06
C GLN A 146 -3.17 1.24 17.07
N PRO A 147 -4.30 0.94 17.73
CA PRO A 147 -4.42 -0.26 18.55
C PRO A 147 -4.05 -1.52 17.75
N GLY A 148 -3.07 -2.28 18.25
CA GLY A 148 -2.59 -3.52 17.62
C GLY A 148 -1.80 -3.34 16.32
N GLY A 149 -1.50 -2.10 15.92
CA GLY A 149 -0.84 -1.82 14.64
C GLY A 149 0.58 -2.37 14.54
N GLU A 150 1.36 -2.36 15.63
CA GLU A 150 2.70 -2.96 15.64
C GLU A 150 2.66 -4.47 15.34
N ALA A 151 1.75 -5.21 15.96
CA ALA A 151 1.59 -6.64 15.71
C ALA A 151 1.13 -6.92 14.27
N ARG A 152 0.23 -6.08 13.75
CA ARG A 152 -0.24 -6.13 12.35
C ARG A 152 0.92 -5.92 11.38
N LEU A 153 1.69 -4.85 11.55
CA LEU A 153 2.84 -4.54 10.71
C LEU A 153 3.93 -5.60 10.81
N SER A 154 4.25 -6.09 12.01
CA SER A 154 5.26 -7.15 12.18
C SER A 154 4.87 -8.39 11.36
N LYS A 155 3.60 -8.82 11.44
CA LYS A 155 3.10 -9.95 10.64
C LYS A 155 3.20 -9.67 9.14
N LEU A 156 2.82 -8.47 8.70
CA LEU A 156 2.93 -8.08 7.29
C LEU A 156 4.39 -8.11 6.83
N MET A 157 5.32 -7.53 7.60
CA MET A 157 6.73 -7.45 7.23
C MET A 157 7.42 -8.81 7.16
N ASP A 158 7.01 -9.77 8.00
CA ASP A 158 7.49 -11.14 7.91
C ASP A 158 7.06 -11.82 6.61
N VAL A 159 5.81 -11.60 6.17
CA VAL A 159 5.31 -12.11 4.89
C VAL A 159 5.94 -11.38 3.71
N VAL A 160 6.09 -10.06 3.79
CA VAL A 160 6.78 -9.22 2.78
C VAL A 160 8.21 -9.70 2.56
N ARG A 161 8.94 -10.08 3.61
CA ARG A 161 10.30 -10.61 3.49
C ARG A 161 10.35 -11.92 2.68
N VAL A 162 9.36 -12.79 2.85
CA VAL A 162 9.24 -14.02 2.03
C VAL A 162 8.90 -13.67 0.58
N VAL A 163 7.90 -12.83 0.38
CA VAL A 163 7.43 -12.41 -0.96
C VAL A 163 8.55 -11.74 -1.75
N GLN A 164 9.29 -10.82 -1.13
CA GLN A 164 10.45 -10.17 -1.74
C GLN A 164 11.54 -11.17 -2.11
N GLY A 165 11.78 -12.17 -1.26
CA GLY A 165 12.78 -13.22 -1.51
C GLY A 165 12.41 -14.18 -2.64
N ASN A 166 11.12 -14.29 -2.96
CA ASN A 166 10.62 -15.08 -4.10
C ASN A 166 10.67 -14.31 -5.43
N LEU A 167 10.87 -12.98 -5.39
CA LEU A 167 11.01 -12.15 -6.58
C LEU A 167 12.47 -12.10 -7.03
N PRO A 168 12.76 -12.16 -8.34
CA PRO A 168 14.11 -11.96 -8.85
C PRO A 168 14.63 -10.57 -8.45
N ASN A 169 15.81 -10.51 -7.82
CA ASN A 169 16.46 -9.24 -7.54
C ASN A 169 16.83 -8.55 -8.87
N PRO A 170 16.27 -7.37 -9.18
CA PRO A 170 16.53 -6.68 -10.44
C PRO A 170 17.88 -5.93 -10.44
N VAL A 171 18.56 -5.82 -9.29
CA VAL A 171 19.82 -5.09 -9.15
C VAL A 171 20.99 -5.95 -9.63
N PRO A 172 21.78 -5.50 -10.61
CA PRO A 172 22.99 -6.20 -11.02
C PRO A 172 23.98 -6.35 -9.86
N ALA A 173 24.74 -7.46 -9.87
CA ALA A 173 25.69 -7.75 -8.81
C ALA A 173 26.74 -6.63 -8.66
N GLY A 174 26.87 -6.08 -7.45
CA GLY A 174 27.83 -5.02 -7.12
C GLY A 174 27.31 -3.60 -7.32
N GLU A 175 26.10 -3.42 -7.85
CA GLU A 175 25.49 -2.10 -7.99
C GLU A 175 24.75 -1.65 -6.71
N ASP A 176 24.70 -0.34 -6.50
CA ASP A 176 23.88 0.26 -5.45
C ASP A 176 22.40 0.24 -5.87
N ARG A 177 21.55 -0.40 -5.06
CA ARG A 177 20.12 -0.55 -5.39
C ARG A 177 19.41 0.78 -5.57
N VAL A 178 19.78 1.81 -4.80
CA VAL A 178 19.07 3.08 -4.86
C VAL A 178 19.46 3.82 -6.13
N ALA A 179 20.76 3.90 -6.43
CA ALA A 179 21.26 4.47 -7.67
C ALA A 179 20.66 3.75 -8.90
N PHE A 180 20.59 2.41 -8.87
CA PHE A 180 19.99 1.62 -9.95
C PHE A 180 18.50 1.95 -10.13
N PHE A 181 17.74 2.02 -9.04
CA PHE A 181 16.32 2.41 -9.10
C PHE A 181 16.12 3.77 -9.76
N GLN A 182 16.89 4.77 -9.34
CA GLN A 182 16.78 6.13 -9.88
C GLN A 182 17.07 6.17 -11.39
N GLN A 183 18.08 5.44 -11.84
CA GLN A 183 18.50 5.42 -13.24
C GLN A 183 17.55 4.61 -14.13
N ASN A 184 16.82 3.64 -13.57
CA ASN A 184 16.02 2.67 -14.32
C ASN A 184 14.51 2.73 -14.01
N TYR A 185 14.04 3.78 -13.32
CA TYR A 185 12.67 3.86 -12.79
C TYR A 185 11.58 3.50 -13.82
N THR A 186 11.60 4.12 -15.01
CA THR A 186 10.59 3.85 -16.05
C THR A 186 10.61 2.40 -16.53
N ALA A 187 11.80 1.81 -16.69
CA ALA A 187 11.94 0.42 -17.12
C ALA A 187 11.48 -0.55 -16.02
N LEU A 188 11.83 -0.26 -14.77
CA LEU A 188 11.40 -1.02 -13.60
C LEU A 188 9.88 -0.97 -13.43
N GLY A 189 9.27 0.21 -13.52
CA GLY A 189 7.82 0.39 -13.41
C GLY A 189 7.00 -0.33 -14.49
N SER A 190 7.63 -0.65 -15.63
CA SER A 190 7.01 -1.45 -16.69
C SER A 190 7.12 -2.96 -16.47
N ASN A 191 7.85 -3.39 -15.44
CA ASN A 191 8.05 -4.79 -15.07
C ASN A 191 7.50 -5.04 -13.65
N PRO A 192 6.28 -5.61 -13.51
CA PRO A 192 5.64 -5.80 -12.20
C PRO A 192 6.46 -6.59 -11.19
N ALA A 193 7.24 -7.59 -11.63
CA ALA A 193 8.07 -8.38 -10.72
C ALA A 193 9.26 -7.56 -10.19
N ALA A 194 9.93 -6.81 -11.06
CA ALA A 194 11.05 -5.96 -10.68
C ALA A 194 10.59 -4.78 -9.80
N TYR A 195 9.48 -4.12 -10.17
CA TYR A 195 8.92 -3.05 -9.37
C TYR A 195 8.40 -3.57 -8.02
N GLY A 196 7.74 -4.73 -8.02
CA GLY A 196 7.29 -5.41 -6.80
C GLY A 196 8.44 -5.69 -5.84
N TRP A 197 9.59 -6.17 -6.35
CA TRP A 197 10.78 -6.40 -5.52
C TRP A 197 11.22 -5.11 -4.82
N TYR A 198 11.25 -4.00 -5.57
CA TYR A 198 11.61 -2.69 -5.02
C TYR A 198 10.60 -2.18 -4.01
N GLN A 199 9.31 -2.25 -4.31
CA GLN A 199 8.24 -1.85 -3.40
C GLN A 199 8.35 -2.58 -2.06
N PHE A 200 8.50 -3.90 -2.08
CA PHE A 200 8.68 -4.68 -0.86
C PHE A 200 10.00 -4.39 -0.14
N GLN A 201 11.09 -4.13 -0.87
CA GLN A 201 12.33 -3.68 -0.25
C GLN A 201 12.16 -2.33 0.48
N MET A 202 11.43 -1.38 -0.13
CA MET A 202 11.17 -0.07 0.48
C MET A 202 10.25 -0.17 1.72
N PHE A 203 9.33 -1.15 1.75
CA PHE A 203 8.53 -1.45 2.95
C PHE A 203 9.45 -1.91 4.09
N LEU A 204 10.36 -2.84 3.80
CA LEU A 204 11.31 -3.38 4.78
C LEU A 204 12.29 -2.30 5.27
N ASP A 205 12.75 -1.42 4.39
CA ASP A 205 13.60 -0.29 4.75
C ASP A 205 12.87 0.69 5.67
N ALA A 206 11.61 1.03 5.35
CA ALA A 206 10.80 1.88 6.21
C ALA A 206 10.56 1.25 7.60
N TRP A 207 10.26 -0.06 7.64
CA TRP A 207 10.08 -0.80 8.89
C TRP A 207 11.35 -0.84 9.75
N ALA A 208 12.53 -0.95 9.14
CA ALA A 208 13.81 -0.88 9.87
C ALA A 208 14.05 0.49 10.55
N LEU A 209 13.38 1.54 10.07
CA LEU A 209 13.49 2.92 10.57
C LEU A 209 12.32 3.33 11.47
N LYS A 210 11.43 2.39 11.84
CA LYS A 210 10.16 2.67 12.52
C LYS A 210 10.29 3.42 13.86
N ASP A 211 11.41 3.24 14.56
CA ASP A 211 11.66 3.83 15.88
C ASP A 211 12.34 5.22 15.81
N GLN A 212 12.60 5.75 14.61
CA GLN A 212 13.36 6.99 14.46
C GLN A 212 12.53 8.26 14.67
N LYS A 213 11.28 8.27 14.20
CA LYS A 213 10.41 9.46 14.19
C LYS A 213 8.96 9.03 14.31
N ASP A 214 8.17 9.85 15.00
CA ASP A 214 6.73 9.63 15.08
C ASP A 214 6.01 10.10 13.80
N PHE A 215 4.72 9.75 13.71
CA PHE A 215 3.88 10.01 12.55
C PHE A 215 3.81 11.49 12.17
N ARG A 216 3.60 12.38 13.14
CA ARG A 216 3.46 13.82 12.87
C ARG A 216 4.78 14.46 12.47
N THR A 217 5.88 14.01 13.06
CA THR A 217 7.22 14.49 12.72
C THR A 217 7.56 14.14 11.28
N LEU A 218 7.31 12.89 10.85
CA LEU A 218 7.52 12.48 9.46
C LEU A 218 6.68 13.33 8.49
N LEU A 219 5.37 13.46 8.73
CA LEU A 219 4.50 14.28 7.88
C LEU A 219 4.91 15.77 7.85
N ALA A 220 5.44 16.30 8.93
CA ALA A 220 5.88 17.70 9.00
C ALA A 220 7.17 17.96 8.23
N GLU A 221 8.05 16.97 8.13
CA GLU A 221 9.29 17.05 7.35
C GLU A 221 9.01 16.93 5.86
N GLY A 222 8.05 16.06 5.52
CA GLY A 222 7.80 15.65 4.15
C GLY A 222 8.96 14.87 3.55
N ALA A 223 8.77 14.51 2.30
CA ALA A 223 9.71 13.74 1.51
C ALA A 223 10.96 14.59 1.18
#